data_AF-A0A108UAF1-F1
#
_entry.id   AF-A0A108UAF1-F1
#
_cell.length_a   1.000
_cell.length_b   1.000
_cell.length_c   1.000
_cell.angle_alpha   90.00
_cell.angle_beta   90.00
_cell.angle_gamma   90.00
#
_symmetry.space_group_name_H-M   'P 1'
#
loop_
_entity.id
_entity.type
_entity.pdbx_description
1 polymer ?
#
loop_
_entity_poly.entity_id
_entity_poly.type
_entity_poly.pdbx_seq_one_letter_code
_entity_poly.pdbx_strand_id
1 'polypeptide(L)'
;MNIEEDPYRRPEPAPRGALELGDGPLEFSTSRSERNSGPKGLGGWLIVVAIVMFWALLSLLGTMGLTSSQLAALDPGDALRAPLRVRMAADGLLIALNIVAIALFFMKSRWFPRVFIAWLALGALAGVVVFVLARQIAGIAPEYSYRFGGAMVSALFYGGVWIAYTIMSDRVKNTFGS
;
A
#
# COMPACT_ATOMS: atom_id res chain seq x y z
N MET A 1 -64.11 4.68 36.86
CA MET A 1 -63.46 4.09 35.67
C MET A 1 -62.12 3.58 36.16
N ASN A 2 -62.05 2.29 36.52
CA ASN A 2 -60.85 1.67 37.10
C ASN A 2 -59.77 1.58 36.04
N ILE A 3 -58.62 2.18 36.32
CA ILE A 3 -57.44 2.24 35.45
C ILE A 3 -56.58 0.98 35.69
N GLU A 4 -57.24 -0.14 35.87
CA GLU A 4 -56.64 -1.37 36.38
C GLU A 4 -56.29 -2.25 35.19
N GLU A 5 -54.98 -2.45 35.03
CA GLU A 5 -54.35 -3.54 34.29
C GLU A 5 -54.42 -3.46 32.76
N ASP A 6 -53.64 -2.55 32.17
CA ASP A 6 -53.10 -2.77 30.83
C ASP A 6 -51.97 -3.83 30.92
N PRO A 7 -52.19 -5.08 30.46
CA PRO A 7 -51.22 -6.17 30.58
C PRO A 7 -49.98 -5.98 29.70
N TYR A 8 -49.97 -4.98 28.81
CA TYR A 8 -48.82 -4.61 27.98
C TYR A 8 -48.05 -3.41 28.51
N ARG A 9 -48.51 -2.80 29.59
CA ARG A 9 -47.80 -1.71 30.25
C ARG A 9 -46.56 -2.27 30.94
N ARG A 10 -45.42 -2.14 30.26
CA ARG A 10 -44.13 -2.45 30.87
C ARG A 10 -43.96 -1.57 32.11
N PRO A 11 -43.58 -2.14 33.27
CA PRO A 11 -43.18 -1.34 34.42
C PRO A 11 -42.16 -0.30 33.97
N GLU A 12 -42.26 0.93 34.46
CA GLU A 12 -41.23 1.92 34.15
C GLU A 12 -39.88 1.32 34.54
N PRO A 13 -38.92 1.25 33.60
CA PRO A 13 -37.62 0.69 33.91
C PRO A 13 -37.03 1.52 35.05
N ALA A 14 -36.65 0.85 36.15
CA ALA A 14 -35.93 1.48 37.24
C ALA A 14 -34.80 2.35 36.68
N PRO A 15 -34.51 3.52 37.27
CA PRO A 15 -33.46 4.41 36.79
C PRO A 15 -32.20 3.59 36.61
N ARG A 16 -31.82 3.34 35.35
CA ARG A 16 -30.66 2.53 35.03
C ARG A 16 -29.47 3.27 35.63
N GLY A 17 -28.85 2.69 36.65
CA GLY A 17 -27.58 3.16 37.19
C GLY A 17 -26.51 3.17 36.10
N ALA A 18 -25.28 3.54 36.47
CA ALA A 18 -24.15 3.41 35.56
C ALA A 18 -24.15 1.97 34.99
N LEU A 19 -24.10 1.83 33.67
CA LEU A 19 -23.98 0.51 33.05
C LEU A 19 -22.64 -0.04 33.51
N GLU A 20 -22.58 -1.24 34.06
CA GLU A 20 -21.34 -1.87 34.52
C GLU A 20 -20.90 -2.95 33.51
N LEU A 21 -19.59 -3.14 33.35
CA LEU A 21 -19.02 -4.24 32.56
C LEU A 21 -17.97 -4.95 33.41
N GLY A 22 -18.34 -6.11 33.95
CA GLY A 22 -17.54 -6.79 34.96
C GLY A 22 -17.61 -6.04 36.29
N ASP A 23 -16.46 -5.81 36.92
CA ASP A 23 -16.36 -5.28 38.28
C ASP A 23 -16.29 -3.74 38.35
N GLY A 24 -16.62 -3.04 37.25
CA GLY A 24 -16.54 -1.57 37.20
C GLY A 24 -17.56 -0.92 36.26
N PRO A 25 -17.82 0.39 36.45
CA PRO A 25 -18.70 1.15 35.58
C PRO A 25 -18.12 1.25 34.16
N LEU A 26 -18.98 1.12 33.16
CA LEU A 26 -18.67 1.38 31.76
C LEU A 26 -18.37 2.86 31.57
N GLU A 27 -17.09 3.15 31.39
CA GLU A 27 -16.65 4.47 30.96
C GLU A 27 -16.84 4.60 29.44
N PHE A 28 -17.90 5.30 29.04
CA PHE A 28 -18.04 5.73 27.65
C PHE A 28 -17.18 6.96 27.42
N SER A 29 -16.30 6.94 26.41
CA SER A 29 -15.53 8.13 26.06
C SER A 29 -16.48 9.29 25.77
N THR A 30 -16.37 10.37 26.53
CA THR A 30 -17.29 11.52 26.46
C THR A 30 -17.05 12.32 25.18
N SER A 31 -15.81 12.29 24.66
CA SER A 31 -15.43 12.97 23.43
C SER A 31 -15.92 12.22 22.17
N ARG A 32 -16.53 12.96 21.23
CA ARG A 32 -16.93 12.42 19.92
C ARG A 32 -15.71 11.94 19.11
N SER A 33 -14.56 12.55 19.36
CA SER A 33 -13.25 12.22 18.78
C SER A 33 -12.79 10.81 19.14
N GLU A 34 -12.86 10.41 20.41
CA GLU A 34 -12.45 9.07 20.85
C GLU A 34 -13.40 7.99 20.36
N ARG A 35 -14.72 8.23 20.41
CA ARG A 35 -15.72 7.30 19.85
C ARG A 35 -15.54 7.05 18.35
N ASN A 36 -15.06 8.05 17.63
CA ASN A 36 -14.79 7.97 16.19
C ASN A 36 -13.31 7.67 15.87
N SER A 37 -12.45 7.46 16.87
CA SER A 37 -11.07 7.11 16.64
C SER A 37 -11.01 5.68 16.15
N GLY A 38 -11.12 5.52 14.83
CA GLY A 38 -11.05 4.23 14.18
C GLY A 38 -9.73 3.51 14.50
N PRO A 39 -9.58 2.25 14.07
CA PRO A 39 -8.46 1.42 14.47
C PRO A 39 -7.09 2.06 14.20
N LYS A 40 -6.19 2.04 15.19
CA LYS A 40 -4.82 2.57 15.12
C LYS A 40 -3.77 1.46 15.10
N GLY A 41 -2.59 1.74 14.56
CA GLY A 41 -1.43 0.85 14.55
C GLY A 41 -1.31 -0.05 13.32
N LEU A 42 -0.25 -0.87 13.32
CA LEU A 42 0.14 -1.77 12.22
C LEU A 42 -0.63 -3.10 12.35
N GLY A 43 -1.90 -3.11 11.97
CA GLY A 43 -2.76 -4.29 12.03
C GLY A 43 -3.74 -4.40 10.87
N GLY A 44 -4.40 -5.56 10.75
CA GLY A 44 -5.36 -5.84 9.68
C GLY A 44 -4.72 -5.75 8.29
N TRP A 45 -5.37 -5.04 7.36
CA TRP A 45 -4.92 -4.86 5.98
C TRP A 45 -3.53 -4.21 5.83
N LEU A 46 -3.02 -3.50 6.85
CA LEU A 46 -1.65 -2.98 6.81
C LEU A 46 -0.59 -4.09 6.85
N ILE A 47 -0.90 -5.27 7.41
CA ILE A 47 0.01 -6.42 7.35
C ILE A 47 0.19 -6.87 5.90
N VAL A 48 -0.89 -6.85 5.12
CA VAL A 48 -0.84 -7.19 3.68
C VAL A 48 0.03 -6.17 2.94
N VAL A 49 -0.12 -4.87 3.22
CA VAL A 49 0.75 -3.82 2.65
C VAL A 49 2.22 -4.12 2.94
N ALA A 50 2.55 -4.48 4.19
CA ALA A 50 3.92 -4.81 4.57
C ALA A 50 4.45 -6.02 3.77
N ILE A 51 3.67 -7.11 3.70
CA ILE A 51 4.02 -8.31 2.93
C ILE A 51 4.28 -7.96 1.46
N VAL A 52 3.39 -7.16 0.86
CA VAL A 52 3.51 -6.71 -0.52
C VAL A 52 4.78 -5.90 -0.75
N MET A 53 5.13 -5.00 0.18
CA MET A 53 6.36 -4.21 0.07
C MET A 53 7.62 -5.09 0.16
N PHE A 54 7.67 -6.03 1.10
CA PHE A 54 8.78 -6.98 1.18
C PHE A 54 8.87 -7.89 -0.04
N TRP A 55 7.74 -8.39 -0.53
CA TRP A 55 7.70 -9.18 -1.76
C TRP A 55 8.19 -8.38 -2.97
N ALA A 56 7.77 -7.12 -3.09
CA ALA A 56 8.21 -6.23 -4.15
C ALA A 56 9.71 -5.93 -4.06
N LEU A 57 10.27 -5.78 -2.86
CA LEU A 57 11.71 -5.62 -2.66
C LEU A 57 12.49 -6.84 -3.18
N LEU A 58 12.05 -8.05 -2.81
CA LEU A 58 12.67 -9.29 -3.29
C LEU A 58 12.54 -9.43 -4.82
N SER A 59 11.38 -9.08 -5.36
CA SER A 59 11.15 -9.09 -6.80
C SER A 59 12.07 -8.11 -7.54
N LEU A 60 12.25 -6.88 -7.03
CA LEU A 60 13.16 -5.88 -7.59
C LEU A 60 14.62 -6.33 -7.55
N LEU A 61 15.05 -6.96 -6.45
CA LEU A 61 16.40 -7.53 -6.35
C LEU A 61 16.60 -8.65 -7.37
N GLY A 62 15.60 -9.52 -7.55
CA GLY A 62 15.61 -10.56 -8.57
C GLY A 62 15.69 -10.00 -9.99
N THR A 63 14.88 -8.98 -10.32
CA THR A 63 14.94 -8.34 -11.65
C THR A 63 16.25 -7.62 -11.88
N MET A 64 16.83 -6.99 -10.86
CA MET A 64 18.13 -6.35 -10.95
C MET A 64 19.25 -7.36 -11.21
N GLY A 65 19.21 -8.53 -10.56
CA GLY A 65 20.15 -9.64 -10.80
C GLY A 65 20.02 -10.26 -12.20
N LEU A 66 18.79 -10.37 -12.72
CA LEU A 66 18.56 -10.80 -14.10
C LEU A 66 19.03 -9.76 -15.12
N THR A 67 18.82 -8.48 -14.84
CA THR A 67 19.25 -7.39 -15.73
C THR A 67 20.76 -7.28 -15.76
N SER A 68 21.44 -7.47 -14.62
CA SER A 68 22.90 -7.44 -14.56
C SER A 68 23.54 -8.61 -15.31
N SER A 69 22.97 -9.82 -15.23
CA SER A 69 23.45 -10.97 -16.00
C SER A 69 23.24 -10.78 -17.50
N GLN A 70 22.09 -10.24 -17.91
CA GLN A 70 21.84 -9.86 -19.31
C GLN A 70 22.87 -8.84 -19.81
N LEU A 71 23.12 -7.79 -19.03
CA LEU A 71 24.10 -6.77 -19.41
C LEU A 71 25.53 -7.32 -19.52
N ALA A 72 25.89 -8.33 -18.71
CA ALA A 72 27.19 -8.99 -18.78
C ALA A 72 27.33 -9.91 -20.00
N ALA A 73 26.23 -10.48 -20.49
CA ALA A 73 26.21 -11.37 -21.66
C ALA A 73 26.22 -10.63 -23.01
N LEU A 74 25.89 -9.33 -23.04
CA LEU A 74 25.85 -8.54 -24.26
C LEU A 74 27.22 -7.98 -24.66
N ASP A 75 27.53 -8.05 -25.95
CA ASP A 75 28.74 -7.45 -26.54
C ASP A 75 28.81 -5.95 -26.28
N PRO A 76 30.01 -5.35 -26.06
CA PRO A 76 30.14 -3.94 -25.69
C PRO A 76 29.45 -2.93 -26.63
N GLY A 77 29.29 -3.27 -27.91
CA GLY A 77 28.64 -2.45 -28.93
C GLY A 77 27.13 -2.66 -29.09
N ASP A 78 26.53 -3.58 -28.32
CA ASP A 78 25.11 -3.86 -28.44
C ASP A 78 24.24 -2.68 -27.97
N ALA A 79 23.31 -2.28 -28.83
CA ALA A 79 22.39 -1.18 -28.60
C ALA A 79 21.48 -1.40 -27.37
N LEU A 80 21.21 -2.65 -26.98
CA LEU A 80 20.42 -3.01 -25.80
C LEU A 80 21.11 -2.68 -24.47
N ARG A 81 22.42 -2.41 -24.45
CA ARG A 81 23.14 -2.06 -23.22
C ARG A 81 22.63 -0.75 -22.63
N ALA A 82 22.26 0.22 -23.45
CA ALA A 82 21.77 1.51 -23.00
C ALA A 82 20.44 1.40 -22.22
N PRO A 83 19.36 0.80 -22.76
CA PRO A 83 18.11 0.63 -22.01
C PRO A 83 18.27 -0.28 -20.78
N LEU A 84 19.15 -1.29 -20.81
CA LEU A 84 19.41 -2.14 -19.63
C LEU A 84 20.14 -1.39 -18.50
N ARG A 85 21.05 -0.46 -18.81
CA ARG A 85 21.66 0.40 -17.77
C ARG A 85 20.64 1.35 -17.15
N VAL A 86 19.75 1.92 -17.96
CA VAL A 86 18.65 2.76 -17.47
C VAL A 86 17.72 1.93 -16.57
N ARG A 87 17.38 0.70 -16.98
CA ARG A 87 16.64 -0.26 -16.17
C ARG A 87 17.32 -0.53 -14.83
N MET A 88 18.62 -0.80 -14.81
CA MET A 88 19.36 -1.03 -13.56
C MET A 88 19.36 0.19 -12.64
N ALA A 89 19.57 1.38 -13.19
CA ALA A 89 19.54 2.62 -12.41
C ALA A 89 18.15 2.87 -11.80
N ALA A 90 17.09 2.61 -12.57
CA ALA A 90 15.71 2.72 -12.11
C ALA A 90 15.38 1.68 -11.02
N ASP A 91 15.76 0.42 -11.22
CA ASP A 91 15.55 -0.64 -10.22
C ASP A 91 16.29 -0.31 -8.91
N GLY A 92 17.54 0.20 -8.99
CA GLY A 92 18.30 0.67 -7.81
C GLY A 92 17.62 1.81 -7.07
N LEU A 93 17.10 2.81 -7.78
CA LEU A 93 16.33 3.91 -7.19
C LEU A 93 15.04 3.40 -6.51
N LEU A 94 14.32 2.48 -7.17
CA LEU A 94 13.09 1.90 -6.64
C LEU A 94 13.34 1.04 -5.41
N ILE A 95 14.46 0.31 -5.36
CA ILE A 95 14.88 -0.44 -4.17
C ILE A 95 15.14 0.52 -3.01
N ALA A 96 15.91 1.58 -3.24
CA ALA A 96 16.20 2.57 -2.19
C ALA A 96 14.91 3.23 -1.67
N LEU A 97 14.02 3.66 -2.56
CA LEU A 97 12.71 4.21 -2.20
C LEU A 97 11.84 3.20 -1.43
N ASN A 98 11.85 1.93 -1.82
CA ASN A 98 11.09 0.89 -1.14
C ASN A 98 11.61 0.66 0.29
N ILE A 99 12.92 0.60 0.48
CA ILE A 99 13.54 0.49 1.82
C ILE A 99 13.15 1.68 2.69
N VAL A 100 13.21 2.91 2.15
CA VAL A 100 12.76 4.11 2.85
C VAL A 100 11.28 4.00 3.20
N ALA A 101 10.43 3.55 2.27
CA ALA A 101 9.01 3.36 2.53
C ALA A 101 8.76 2.31 3.64
N ILE A 102 9.49 1.19 3.64
CA ILE A 102 9.41 0.17 4.70
C ILE A 102 9.83 0.77 6.05
N ALA A 103 10.93 1.52 6.09
CA ALA A 103 11.38 2.18 7.32
C ALA A 103 10.31 3.16 7.84
N LEU A 104 9.77 4.01 6.97
CA LEU A 104 8.70 4.94 7.32
C LEU A 104 7.42 4.23 7.78
N PHE A 105 7.11 3.08 7.18
CA PHE A 105 5.98 2.25 7.56
C PHE A 105 6.09 1.76 9.01
N PHE A 106 7.24 1.20 9.38
CA PHE A 106 7.47 0.71 10.75
C PHE A 106 7.65 1.85 11.77
N MET A 107 8.20 2.97 11.34
CA MET A 107 8.28 4.20 12.14
C MET A 107 6.92 4.91 12.30
N LYS A 108 5.85 4.41 11.65
CA LYS A 108 4.51 5.03 11.65
C LYS A 108 4.55 6.51 11.23
N SER A 109 5.46 6.85 10.31
CA SER A 109 5.68 8.24 9.90
C SER A 109 4.61 8.73 8.94
N ARG A 110 4.19 9.99 9.10
CA ARG A 110 3.27 10.69 8.17
C ARG A 110 3.76 10.80 6.73
N TRP A 111 5.05 10.54 6.50
CA TRP A 111 5.64 10.54 5.17
C TRP A 111 5.42 9.22 4.43
N PHE A 112 5.14 8.11 5.14
CA PHE A 112 4.94 6.80 4.53
C PHE A 112 3.92 6.83 3.37
N PRO A 113 2.69 7.37 3.53
CA PRO A 113 1.71 7.36 2.46
C PRO A 113 2.20 8.04 1.18
N ARG A 114 2.91 9.18 1.32
CA ARG A 114 3.45 9.93 0.18
C ARG A 114 4.56 9.18 -0.52
N VAL A 115 5.51 8.63 0.24
CA VAL A 115 6.65 7.87 -0.31
C VAL A 115 6.18 6.57 -0.97
N PHE A 116 5.22 5.88 -0.38
CA PHE A 116 4.64 4.66 -0.95
C PHE A 116 3.94 4.91 -2.29
N ILE A 117 3.11 5.97 -2.37
CA ILE A 117 2.46 6.37 -3.62
C ILE A 117 3.50 6.79 -4.67
N ALA A 118 4.49 7.61 -4.27
CA ALA A 118 5.58 8.02 -5.16
C ALA A 118 6.35 6.82 -5.70
N TRP A 119 6.64 5.82 -4.85
CA TRP A 119 7.32 4.59 -5.25
C TRP A 119 6.51 3.79 -6.28
N LEU A 120 5.20 3.61 -6.08
CA LEU A 120 4.32 2.95 -7.06
C LEU A 120 4.25 3.72 -8.39
N ALA A 121 4.09 5.04 -8.34
CA ALA A 121 4.02 5.88 -9.52
C ALA A 121 5.35 5.90 -10.30
N LEU A 122 6.48 6.02 -9.61
CA LEU A 122 7.80 5.98 -10.22
C LEU A 122 8.10 4.59 -10.81
N GLY A 123 7.65 3.51 -10.17
CA GLY A 123 7.78 2.16 -10.71
C GLY A 123 7.06 2.01 -12.05
N ALA A 124 5.81 2.50 -12.13
CA ALA A 124 5.05 2.51 -13.36
C ALA A 124 5.74 3.36 -14.46
N LEU A 125 6.18 4.57 -14.11
CA LEU A 125 6.84 5.49 -15.04
C LEU A 125 8.17 4.92 -15.56
N ALA A 126 9.00 4.36 -14.67
CA ALA A 126 10.26 3.74 -15.04
C ALA A 126 10.05 2.59 -16.03
N GLY A 127 9.02 1.77 -15.82
CA GLY A 127 8.63 0.72 -16.76
C GLY A 127 8.34 1.26 -18.16
N VAL A 128 7.54 2.33 -18.26
CA VAL A 128 7.21 2.99 -19.54
C VAL A 128 8.45 3.54 -20.21
N VAL A 129 9.31 4.26 -19.49
CA VAL A 129 10.53 4.88 -20.04
C VAL A 129 11.47 3.81 -20.60
N VAL A 130 11.75 2.74 -19.85
CA VAL A 130 12.62 1.65 -20.30
C VAL A 130 12.06 0.98 -21.56
N PHE A 131 10.75 0.77 -21.62
CA PHE A 131 10.10 0.17 -22.79
C PHE A 131 10.20 1.06 -24.03
N VAL A 132 9.90 2.36 -23.90
CA VAL A 132 9.99 3.30 -25.02
C VAL A 132 11.42 3.38 -25.55
N LEU A 133 12.41 3.43 -24.65
CA LEU A 133 13.83 3.42 -25.03
C LEU A 133 14.22 2.13 -25.75
N ALA A 134 13.84 0.97 -25.20
CA ALA A 134 14.13 -0.32 -25.83
C ALA A 134 13.50 -0.39 -27.24
N ARG A 135 12.27 0.10 -27.41
CA ARG A 135 11.58 0.14 -28.70
C ARG A 135 12.28 1.02 -29.72
N GLN A 136 12.71 2.22 -29.31
CA GLN A 136 13.34 3.18 -30.21
C GLN A 136 14.73 2.73 -30.67
N ILE A 137 15.48 2.08 -29.78
CA ILE A 137 16.90 1.77 -30.02
C ILE A 137 17.10 0.44 -30.74
N ALA A 138 16.38 -0.61 -30.34
CA ALA A 138 16.66 -1.97 -30.80
C ALA A 138 15.54 -2.57 -31.68
N GLY A 139 14.39 -1.90 -31.78
CA GLY A 139 13.16 -2.54 -32.23
C GLY A 139 12.68 -3.60 -31.23
N ILE A 140 11.37 -3.84 -31.18
CA ILE A 140 10.81 -4.83 -30.25
C ILE A 140 10.56 -6.14 -31.00
N ALA A 141 11.18 -7.22 -30.52
CA ALA A 141 10.70 -8.56 -30.84
C ALA A 141 9.35 -8.79 -30.13
N PRO A 142 8.34 -9.39 -30.80
CA PRO A 142 6.96 -9.48 -30.30
C PRO A 142 6.81 -10.01 -28.87
N GLU A 143 7.71 -10.88 -28.43
CA GLU A 143 7.74 -11.44 -27.07
C GLU A 143 7.90 -10.38 -25.95
N TYR A 144 8.56 -9.24 -26.22
CA TYR A 144 8.71 -8.18 -25.23
C TYR A 144 7.46 -7.30 -25.11
N SER A 145 6.63 -7.24 -26.15
CA SER A 145 5.35 -6.50 -26.14
C SER A 145 4.36 -7.09 -25.13
N TYR A 146 4.25 -8.42 -25.07
CA TYR A 146 3.35 -9.10 -24.13
C TYR A 146 3.77 -8.93 -22.67
N ARG A 147 5.09 -9.01 -22.39
CA ARG A 147 5.64 -8.76 -21.05
C ARG A 147 5.39 -7.32 -20.59
N PHE A 148 5.48 -6.36 -21.50
CA PHE A 148 5.19 -4.97 -21.19
C PHE A 148 3.69 -4.72 -20.94
N GLY A 149 2.81 -5.32 -21.75
CA GLY A 149 1.36 -5.25 -21.52
C GLY A 149 0.98 -5.77 -20.13
N GLY A 150 1.55 -6.90 -19.71
CA GLY A 150 1.36 -7.44 -18.37
C GLY A 150 1.86 -6.51 -17.25
N ALA A 151 3.02 -5.86 -17.44
CA ALA A 151 3.56 -4.91 -16.48
C ALA A 151 2.70 -3.65 -16.33
N MET A 152 2.13 -3.13 -17.43
CA MET A 152 1.24 -1.98 -17.41
C MET A 152 -0.11 -2.29 -16.74
N VAL A 153 -0.69 -3.44 -17.06
CA VAL A 153 -1.91 -3.93 -16.40
C VAL A 153 -1.66 -4.11 -14.91
N SER A 154 -0.54 -4.73 -14.52
CA SER A 154 -0.17 -4.86 -13.11
C SER A 154 -0.02 -3.49 -12.43
N ALA A 155 0.69 -2.54 -13.05
CA ALA A 155 0.86 -1.20 -12.49
C ALA A 155 -0.49 -0.47 -12.27
N LEU A 156 -1.43 -0.58 -13.20
CA LEU A 156 -2.74 0.07 -13.11
C LEU A 156 -3.65 -0.59 -12.08
N PHE A 157 -3.82 -1.91 -12.14
CA PHE A 157 -4.75 -2.62 -11.27
C PHE A 157 -4.17 -2.84 -9.88
N TYR A 158 -2.94 -3.34 -9.80
CA TYR A 158 -2.30 -3.60 -8.51
C TYR A 158 -1.88 -2.29 -7.84
N GLY A 159 -1.16 -1.43 -8.56
CA GLY A 159 -0.73 -0.14 -8.03
C GLY A 159 -1.92 0.76 -7.69
N GLY A 160 -2.93 0.82 -8.56
CA GLY A 160 -4.14 1.64 -8.34
C GLY A 160 -4.92 1.24 -7.10
N VAL A 161 -5.12 -0.07 -6.87
CA VAL A 161 -5.80 -0.57 -5.65
C VAL A 161 -5.05 -0.14 -4.39
N TRP A 162 -3.72 -0.27 -4.38
CA TRP A 162 -2.92 0.11 -3.22
C TRP A 162 -2.87 1.62 -2.99
N ILE A 163 -2.77 2.42 -4.06
CA ILE A 163 -2.84 3.89 -3.98
C ILE A 163 -4.20 4.32 -3.40
N ALA A 164 -5.30 3.77 -3.92
CA ALA A 164 -6.65 4.06 -3.41
C ALA A 164 -6.76 3.67 -1.94
N TYR A 165 -6.31 2.47 -1.56
CA TYR A 165 -6.30 2.05 -0.16
C TYR A 165 -5.49 3.03 0.72
N THR A 166 -4.31 3.46 0.30
CA THR A 166 -3.47 4.40 1.06
C THR A 166 -4.12 5.77 1.24
N ILE A 167 -4.89 6.26 0.26
CA ILE A 167 -5.54 7.58 0.33
C ILE A 167 -6.87 7.51 1.10
N MET A 168 -7.72 6.52 0.82
CA MET A 168 -9.07 6.45 1.35
C MET A 168 -9.14 5.84 2.76
N SER A 169 -8.26 4.90 3.11
CA SER A 169 -8.37 4.11 4.36
C SER A 169 -8.25 4.97 5.62
N ASP A 170 -9.30 4.93 6.45
CA ASP A 170 -9.30 5.59 7.76
C ASP A 170 -8.24 5.01 8.69
N ARG A 171 -7.89 3.73 8.54
CA ARG A 171 -6.79 3.12 9.30
C ARG A 171 -5.43 3.72 8.93
N VAL A 172 -5.17 3.98 7.63
CA VAL A 172 -3.93 4.64 7.21
C VAL A 172 -3.86 6.05 7.78
N LYS A 173 -4.96 6.81 7.69
CA LYS A 173 -5.06 8.16 8.29
C LYS A 173 -4.87 8.12 9.81
N ASN A 174 -5.44 7.14 10.50
CA ASN A 174 -5.34 7.03 11.96
C ASN A 174 -3.96 6.54 12.44
N THR A 175 -3.26 5.73 11.65
CA THR A 175 -1.92 5.19 12.00
C THR A 175 -0.78 6.12 11.63
N PHE A 176 -0.89 6.84 10.51
CA PHE A 176 0.18 7.69 9.98
C PHE A 176 -0.16 9.20 10.03
N GLY A 177 -1.37 9.58 10.44
CA GLY A 177 -1.81 10.99 10.48
C GLY A 177 -1.42 11.76 11.74
N SER A 178 -0.86 11.09 12.75
CA SER A 178 -0.32 11.71 13.98
C SER A 178 1.12 12.21 13.80
#